data_AF-A0AAW7EX70-F1
#
_entry.id   AF-A0AAW7EX70-F1
#
_cell.length_a   1.000
_cell.length_b   1.000
_cell.length_c   1.000
_cell.angle_alpha   90.00
_cell.angle_beta   90.00
_cell.angle_gamma   90.00
#
_symmetry.space_group_name_H-M   'P 1'
#
loop_
_entity.id
_entity.type
_entity.pdbx_description
1 polymer ?
#
loop_
_entity_poly.entity_id
_entity_poly.type
_entity_poly.pdbx_seq_one_letter_code
_entity_poly.pdbx_strand_id
1 'polypeptide(L)' 'MSGRKDTKNRRNHLVKCSCPACSKDSEHSFMRVQKGTQLICPYCSTLFQSALVPSLSR' A
#
# COMPACT_ATOMS: atom_id res chain seq x y z
N MET A 1 1.17 -27.56 21.35
CA MET A 1 1.84 -26.35 20.81
C MET A 1 0.82 -25.57 19.98
N SER A 2 0.31 -24.45 20.49
CA SER A 2 -0.65 -23.63 19.75
C SER A 2 0.10 -22.85 18.66
N GLY A 3 0.14 -23.41 17.45
CA GLY A 3 0.64 -22.79 16.22
C GLY A 3 -0.28 -21.67 15.77
N ARG A 4 -0.12 -20.54 16.45
CA ARG A 4 -0.93 -19.33 16.37
C ARG A 4 -0.82 -18.65 15.00
N LYS A 5 -1.98 -18.32 14.43
CA LYS A 5 -2.32 -17.10 13.66
C LYS A 5 -1.15 -16.14 13.41
N ASP A 6 -0.33 -16.32 12.38
CA ASP A 6 0.65 -15.27 12.03
C ASP A 6 0.79 -14.98 10.52
N THR A 7 0.34 -15.87 9.64
CA THR A 7 0.43 -15.60 8.19
C THR A 7 -0.50 -14.47 7.72
N LYS A 8 -1.56 -14.16 8.48
CA LYS A 8 -2.46 -13.04 8.20
C LYS A 8 -1.87 -11.69 8.67
N ASN A 9 -1.03 -11.71 9.71
CA ASN A 9 -0.41 -10.52 10.30
C ASN A 9 0.64 -9.92 9.35
N ARG A 10 1.46 -10.76 8.72
CA ARG A 10 2.48 -10.33 7.76
C ARG A 10 1.92 -9.58 6.53
N ARG A 11 0.63 -9.74 6.22
CA ARG A 11 -0.05 -9.07 5.10
C ARG A 11 -0.89 -7.85 5.52
N ASN A 12 -1.10 -7.65 6.82
CA ASN A 12 -1.97 -6.60 7.34
C ASN A 12 -1.18 -5.44 7.97
N HIS A 13 0.10 -5.29 7.61
CA HIS A 13 0.88 -4.13 8.02
C HIS A 13 0.60 -2.95 7.08
N LEU A 14 0.65 -1.75 7.65
CA LEU A 14 0.62 -0.51 6.89
C LEU A 14 2.03 -0.24 6.38
N VAL A 15 2.12 0.20 5.13
CA VAL A 15 3.34 0.74 4.55
C VAL A 15 3.13 2.20 4.22
N LYS A 16 4.22 2.95 4.36
CA LYS A 16 4.31 4.35 4.02
C LYS A 16 4.53 4.49 2.51
N CYS A 17 3.73 5.33 1.89
CA CYS A 17 3.78 5.64 0.46
C CYS A 17 3.66 7.15 0.27
N SER A 18 4.61 7.74 -0.45
CA SER A 18 4.55 9.16 -0.82
C SER A 18 3.52 9.39 -1.91
N CYS A 19 2.55 10.26 -1.64
CA CYS A 19 1.59 10.68 -2.65
C CYS A 19 2.27 11.58 -3.69
N PRO A 20 2.18 11.26 -5.00
CA PRO A 20 2.80 12.07 -6.05
C PRO A 20 2.11 13.43 -6.27
N ALA A 21 0.88 13.60 -5.77
CA ALA A 21 0.11 14.84 -5.96
C ALA A 21 0.43 15.92 -4.92
N CYS A 22 0.70 15.52 -3.67
CA CYS A 22 0.91 16.47 -2.57
C CYS A 22 2.21 16.22 -1.78
N SER A 23 3.02 15.26 -2.21
CA SER A 23 4.29 14.88 -1.57
C SER A 23 4.17 14.54 -0.08
N LYS A 24 2.96 14.19 0.38
CA LYS A 24 2.71 13.75 1.75
C LYS A 24 2.83 12.23 1.81
N ASP A 25 3.42 11.77 2.89
CA ASP A 25 3.54 10.35 3.18
C ASP A 25 2.22 9.83 3.75
N SER A 26 1.68 8.77 3.14
CA SER A 26 0.37 8.20 3.45
C SER A 26 0.51 6.71 3.77
N GLU A 27 -0.21 6.26 4.80
CA GLU A 27 -0.15 4.87 5.25
C GLU A 27 -1.24 4.03 4.56
N HIS A 28 -0.81 3.00 3.84
CA HIS A 28 -1.69 2.10 3.11
C HIS A 28 -1.38 0.64 3.44
N SER A 29 -2.40 -0.23 3.41
CA SER A 29 -2.18 -1.66 3.63
C SER A 29 -1.24 -2.22 2.58
N PHE A 30 -0.20 -2.95 3.00
CA PHE A 30 0.79 -3.56 2.11
C PHE A 30 0.14 -4.36 0.96
N MET A 31 -0.94 -5.09 1.24
CA MET A 31 -1.68 -5.83 0.22
C MET A 31 -2.29 -4.95 -0.88
N ARG A 32 -2.75 -3.74 -0.57
CA ARG A 32 -3.29 -2.82 -1.59
C ARG A 32 -2.15 -2.24 -2.44
N VAL A 33 -1.04 -1.91 -1.79
CA VAL A 33 0.18 -1.42 -2.44
C VAL A 33 0.77 -2.48 -3.36
N GLN A 34 0.94 -3.71 -2.87
CA GLN A 34 1.49 -4.83 -3.63
C GLN A 34 0.59 -5.27 -4.79
N LYS A 35 -0.73 -5.16 -4.66
CA LYS A 35 -1.66 -5.48 -5.75
C LYS A 35 -1.72 -4.40 -6.84
N GLY A 36 -1.04 -3.26 -6.67
CA GLY A 36 -1.09 -2.16 -7.62
C GLY A 36 -2.47 -1.52 -7.75
N THR A 37 -3.32 -1.65 -6.72
CA THR A 37 -4.65 -1.01 -6.73
C THR A 37 -4.52 0.50 -6.59
N GLN A 38 -5.49 1.26 -7.09
CA GLN A 38 -5.56 2.70 -6.80
C GLN A 38 -5.71 2.92 -5.28
N LEU A 39 -4.84 3.78 -4.76
CA LEU A 39 -4.81 4.27 -3.40
C LEU A 39 -5.36 5.69 -3.39
N ILE A 40 -6.07 6.05 -2.33
CA ILE A 40 -6.56 7.41 -2.13
C ILE A 40 -5.71 8.11 -1.08
N CYS A 41 -5.13 9.25 -1.43
CA CYS A 41 -4.36 10.04 -0.48
C CYS A 41 -5.31 10.69 0.55
N PRO A 42 -5.10 10.50 1.87
CA PRO A 42 -5.96 11.11 2.89
C PRO A 42 -5.78 12.63 3.01
N TYR A 43 -4.71 13.19 2.43
CA TYR A 43 -4.40 14.62 2.53
C TYR A 43 -4.99 15.45 1.39
N CYS A 44 -4.95 14.93 0.16
CA CYS A 44 -5.44 15.64 -1.03
C CYS A 44 -6.64 14.95 -1.69
N SER A 45 -7.07 13.79 -1.18
CA SER A 45 -8.14 12.95 -1.77
C SER A 45 -7.87 12.49 -3.20
N THR A 46 -6.66 12.71 -3.73
CA THR A 46 -6.26 12.28 -5.07
C THR A 46 -6.00 10.77 -5.10
N LEU A 47 -6.47 10.13 -6.17
CA LEU A 47 -6.20 8.73 -6.47
C LEU A 47 -4.83 8.59 -7.13
N PHE A 48 -4.01 7.66 -6.67
CA PHE A 48 -2.69 7.36 -7.23
C PHE A 48 -2.38 5.86 -7.13
N GLN A 49 -1.40 5.39 -7.91
CA GLN A 49 -0.87 4.03 -7.79
C GLN A 49 0.52 4.09 -7.17
N SER A 50 0.80 3.24 -6.19
CA SER A 50 2.13 3.19 -5.58
C SER A 50 3.12 2.53 -6.54
N ALA A 51 4.27 3.18 -6.78
CA ALA A 51 5.30 2.75 -7.73
C ALA A 51 6.07 1.49 -7.29
N LEU A 52 5.73 0.90 -6.13
CA LEU A 52 6.38 -0.32 -5.61
C LEU A 52 5.93 -1.61 -6.30
N VAL A 53 4.86 -1.56 -7.09
CA VAL A 53 4.61 -2.60 -8.08
C VAL A 53 5.50 -2.32 -9.27
N PRO A 54 6.44 -3.22 -9.64
CA PRO A 54 7.00 -3.16 -10.97
C PRO A 54 5.80 -3.34 -11.91
N SER A 55 5.39 -2.25 -12.55
CA SER A 55 4.60 -2.30 -13.76
C SER A 55 5.33 -3.26 -14.68
N LEU A 56 4.79 -4.48 -14.81
CA LEU A 56 5.06 -5.34 -15.95
C LEU A 56 4.51 -4.57 -17.15
N SER A 57 5.32 -3.64 -17.65
CA SER A 57 5.18 -3.01 -18.95
C SER A 57 5.24 -4.14 -19.97
N ARG A 58 4.07 -4.45 -20.52
CA ARG A 58 3.86 -5.37 -21.62
C ARG A 58 4.32 -4.73 -22.93
#